data_AF-A0A957TFD2-F1
#
_entry.id   AF-A0A957TFD2-F1
#
_cell.length_a   1.000
_cell.length_b   1.000
_cell.length_c   1.000
_cell.angle_alpha   90.00
_cell.angle_beta   90.00
_cell.angle_gamma   90.00
#
_symmetry.space_group_name_H-M   'P 1'
#
loop_
_entity.id
_entity.type
_entity.pdbx_description
1 polymer ?
#
loop_
_entity_poly.entity_id
_entity_poly.type
_entity_poly.pdbx_seq_one_letter_code
_entity_poly.pdbx_strand_id
1 'polypeptide(L)'
;LRKLADDPEDAREVIQEMVANQLTVISATRVIGAIQNRVGEQIQWQSPLPSDWDELADILMTTTRESLDKKRERLNNQVARDIELFMQREDVSTVSGKLRLLITLSQGSRTAFDQRTHKQVKQVFTRFAYVFYAAQLLENLNAETIADEVMSHLEAAEEALRETWGQSEFARLSQNAARLADFGPAARIAFGEERLNDAASSLSEEEAAQLSTALGRYVLNEVHRQLLLGAFSELWVEYLTKVEGLRVAIGLEAYAQRDPLVQYKSSASEMFQQLLEDVRGLVISRAFAARPRRVEITPIETTETEAAPGETASVQIGGAAQGKKKRRRRS
;
A
#
# COMPACT_ATOMS: atom_id res chain seq x y z
N LEU A 1 57.84 -19.89 4.06
CA LEU A 1 57.83 -21.35 4.37
C LEU A 1 59.17 -21.87 4.86
N ARG A 2 60.32 -21.58 4.21
CA ARG A 2 61.65 -22.00 4.71
C ARG A 2 61.99 -21.42 6.10
N LYS A 3 61.74 -20.13 6.33
CA LYS A 3 61.89 -19.47 7.64
C LYS A 3 61.05 -20.07 8.78
N LEU A 4 59.90 -20.68 8.46
CA LEU A 4 58.98 -21.26 9.44
C LEU A 4 59.54 -22.53 10.09
N ALA A 5 60.51 -23.18 9.42
CA ALA A 5 61.17 -24.38 9.88
C ALA A 5 62.43 -24.07 10.71
N ASP A 6 63.06 -22.92 10.50
CA ASP A 6 64.34 -22.54 11.10
C ASP A 6 64.17 -21.61 12.33
N ASP A 7 63.19 -20.70 12.33
CA ASP A 7 62.89 -19.82 13.47
C ASP A 7 61.38 -19.46 13.53
N PRO A 8 60.57 -20.23 14.28
CA PRO A 8 59.12 -20.06 14.31
C PRO A 8 58.63 -18.76 14.98
N GLU A 9 59.44 -18.11 15.84
CA GLU A 9 59.07 -16.83 16.46
C GLU A 9 59.28 -15.65 15.48
N ASP A 10 60.35 -15.64 14.67
CA ASP A 10 60.56 -14.62 13.60
C ASP A 10 59.47 -14.71 12.51
N ALA A 11 59.02 -15.93 12.20
CA ALA A 11 57.94 -16.14 11.23
C ALA A 11 56.56 -15.68 11.76
N ARG A 12 56.36 -15.66 13.08
CA ARG A 12 55.07 -15.34 13.71
C ARG A 12 54.69 -13.87 13.50
N GLU A 13 55.61 -12.94 13.72
CA GLU A 13 55.36 -11.50 13.53
C GLU A 13 55.01 -11.18 12.07
N VAL A 14 55.78 -11.73 11.13
CA VAL A 14 55.55 -11.56 9.69
C VAL A 14 54.18 -12.12 9.28
N ILE A 15 53.79 -13.29 9.78
CA ILE A 15 52.47 -13.89 9.47
C ILE A 15 51.35 -13.08 10.10
N GLN A 16 51.53 -12.60 11.34
CA GLN A 16 50.55 -11.77 12.01
C GLN A 16 50.31 -10.47 11.26
N GLU A 17 51.37 -9.81 10.78
CA GLU A 17 51.28 -8.61 9.95
C GLU A 17 50.61 -8.91 8.60
N MET A 18 50.97 -10.01 7.93
CA MET A 18 50.32 -10.43 6.68
C MET A 18 48.83 -10.72 6.87
N VAL A 19 48.45 -11.41 7.94
CA VAL A 19 47.05 -11.73 8.27
C VAL A 19 46.29 -10.45 8.61
N ALA A 20 46.88 -9.54 9.40
CA ALA A 20 46.28 -8.26 9.75
C ALA A 20 46.02 -7.43 8.48
N ASN A 21 47.02 -7.27 7.62
CA ASN A 21 46.90 -6.55 6.35
C ASN A 21 45.82 -7.17 5.44
N GLN A 22 45.77 -8.49 5.34
CA GLN A 22 44.75 -9.18 4.55
C GLN A 22 43.34 -8.96 5.11
N LEU A 23 43.17 -9.03 6.44
CA LEU A 23 41.90 -8.77 7.10
C LEU A 23 41.47 -7.30 6.93
N THR A 24 42.41 -6.36 6.98
CA THR A 24 42.16 -4.94 6.70
C THR A 24 41.66 -4.74 5.29
N VAL A 25 42.32 -5.30 4.27
CA VAL A 25 41.89 -5.19 2.87
C VAL A 25 40.50 -5.80 2.65
N ILE A 26 40.21 -6.98 3.22
CA ILE A 26 38.89 -7.62 3.11
C ILE A 26 37.80 -6.74 3.72
N SER A 27 38.07 -6.21 4.90
CA SER A 27 37.13 -5.37 5.64
C SER A 27 36.91 -4.03 4.94
N ALA A 28 37.98 -3.39 4.46
CA ALA A 28 37.93 -2.18 3.64
C ALA A 28 37.07 -2.38 2.39
N THR A 29 37.28 -3.48 1.67
CA THR A 29 36.51 -3.81 0.46
C THR A 29 35.01 -3.97 0.76
N ARG A 30 34.67 -4.60 1.90
CA ARG A 30 33.26 -4.75 2.34
C ARG A 30 32.63 -3.41 2.69
N VAL A 31 33.36 -2.57 3.42
CA VAL A 31 32.90 -1.22 3.80
C VAL A 31 32.72 -0.36 2.54
N ILE A 32 33.67 -0.39 1.62
CA ILE A 32 33.59 0.28 0.31
C ILE A 32 32.33 -0.18 -0.45
N GLY A 33 32.09 -1.49 -0.53
CA GLY A 33 30.90 -2.01 -1.19
C GLY A 33 29.60 -1.55 -0.52
N ALA A 34 29.56 -1.53 0.82
CA ALA A 34 28.42 -1.01 1.58
C ALA A 34 28.20 0.48 1.33
N ILE A 35 29.27 1.29 1.31
CA ILE A 35 29.21 2.72 1.01
C ILE A 35 28.71 2.93 -0.42
N GLN A 36 29.28 2.26 -1.42
CA GLN A 36 28.85 2.39 -2.83
C GLN A 36 27.37 2.07 -2.99
N ASN A 37 26.89 1.00 -2.36
CA ASN A 37 25.46 0.63 -2.38
C ASN A 37 24.59 1.70 -1.71
N ARG A 38 25.04 2.29 -0.60
CA ARG A 38 24.29 3.30 0.16
C ARG A 38 24.26 4.66 -0.54
N VAL A 39 25.38 5.08 -1.12
CA VAL A 39 25.50 6.33 -1.88
C VAL A 39 24.77 6.19 -3.22
N GLY A 40 24.77 5.00 -3.82
CA GLY A 40 24.07 4.71 -5.07
C GLY A 40 24.72 5.37 -6.29
N GLU A 41 26.00 5.74 -6.19
CA GLU A 41 26.82 6.28 -7.26
C GLU A 41 28.16 5.54 -7.32
N GLN A 42 28.81 5.54 -8.49
CA GLN A 42 30.15 5.00 -8.61
C GLN A 42 31.14 5.95 -7.93
N ILE A 43 31.78 5.45 -6.88
CA ILE A 43 32.83 6.14 -6.16
C ILE A 43 34.17 5.56 -6.62
N GLN A 44 35.08 6.43 -7.04
CA GLN A 44 36.46 6.08 -7.31
C GLN A 44 37.24 6.11 -6.00
N TRP A 45 37.85 4.99 -5.64
CA TRP A 45 38.63 4.84 -4.43
C TRP A 45 40.13 4.89 -4.74
N GLN A 46 40.92 5.38 -3.80
CA GLN A 46 42.36 5.32 -3.89
C GLN A 46 42.83 3.86 -3.96
N SER A 47 43.86 3.62 -4.78
CA SER A 47 44.48 2.31 -4.94
C SER A 47 46.01 2.46 -5.04
N PRO A 48 46.80 1.72 -4.23
CA PRO A 48 46.37 0.76 -3.22
C PRO A 48 45.74 1.43 -1.99
N LEU A 49 44.92 0.69 -1.24
CA LEU A 49 44.38 1.15 0.04
C LEU A 49 45.48 1.11 1.12
N PRO A 50 45.50 2.04 2.08
CA PRO A 50 46.43 1.98 3.19
C PRO A 50 46.22 0.73 4.05
N SER A 51 47.30 0.24 4.64
CA SER A 51 47.28 -0.83 5.64
C SER A 51 46.94 -0.32 7.04
N ASP A 52 47.19 0.95 7.32
CA ASP A 52 46.83 1.61 8.57
C ASP A 52 45.33 1.90 8.63
N TRP A 53 44.72 1.62 9.78
CA TRP A 53 43.27 1.71 9.95
C TRP A 53 42.76 3.13 10.08
N ASP A 54 43.51 4.03 10.72
CA ASP A 54 43.10 5.42 10.91
C ASP A 54 43.18 6.16 9.58
N GLU A 55 44.27 5.98 8.83
CA GLU A 55 44.42 6.52 7.48
C GLU A 55 43.33 6.00 6.53
N LEU A 56 43.04 4.70 6.58
CA LEU A 56 41.96 4.10 5.80
C LEU A 56 40.60 4.70 6.18
N ALA A 57 40.29 4.85 7.47
CA ALA A 57 39.04 5.42 7.94
C ALA A 57 38.86 6.87 7.44
N ASP A 58 39.92 7.67 7.50
CA ASP A 58 39.92 9.05 7.01
C ASP A 58 39.68 9.14 5.51
N ILE A 59 40.34 8.28 4.72
CA ILE A 59 40.12 8.20 3.27
C ILE A 59 38.68 7.77 2.97
N LEU A 60 38.16 6.76 3.68
CA LEU A 60 36.79 6.29 3.50
C LEU A 60 35.78 7.40 3.79
N MET A 61 35.93 8.09 4.92
CA MET A 61 35.04 9.17 5.35
C MET A 61 35.10 10.38 4.41
N THR A 62 36.30 10.79 4.02
CA THR A 62 36.52 11.97 3.15
C THR A 62 35.96 11.70 1.76
N THR A 63 36.32 10.57 1.14
CA THR A 63 35.83 10.18 -0.19
C THR A 63 34.30 10.05 -0.22
N THR A 64 33.72 9.47 0.83
CA THR A 64 32.27 9.36 0.97
C THR A 64 31.60 10.72 1.07
N ARG A 65 32.15 11.61 1.91
CA ARG A 65 31.61 12.97 2.10
C ARG A 65 31.64 13.76 0.80
N GLU A 66 32.78 13.75 0.09
CA GLU A 66 32.90 14.41 -1.21
C GLU A 66 31.90 13.88 -2.24
N SER A 67 31.71 12.55 -2.29
CA SER A 67 30.72 11.95 -3.19
C SER A 67 29.30 12.39 -2.84
N LEU A 68 28.94 12.43 -1.56
CA LEU A 68 27.63 12.89 -1.10
C LEU A 68 27.42 14.39 -1.40
N ASP A 69 28.44 15.22 -1.22
CA ASP A 69 28.38 16.65 -1.53
C ASP A 69 28.16 16.90 -3.03
N LYS A 70 28.93 16.20 -3.89
CA LYS A 70 28.74 16.23 -5.36
C LYS A 70 27.34 15.78 -5.75
N LYS A 71 26.83 14.71 -5.13
CA LYS A 71 25.47 14.22 -5.35
C LYS A 71 24.43 15.27 -4.94
N ARG A 72 24.60 15.92 -3.78
CA ARG A 72 23.71 16.99 -3.30
C ARG A 72 23.68 18.16 -4.26
N GLU A 73 24.84 18.64 -4.70
CA GLU A 73 24.93 19.76 -5.65
C GLU A 73 24.24 19.43 -6.98
N ARG A 74 24.50 18.24 -7.51
CA ARG A 74 23.83 17.73 -8.72
C ARG A 74 22.31 17.69 -8.57
N LEU A 75 21.81 17.19 -7.43
CA LEU A 75 20.37 17.13 -7.14
C LEU A 75 19.77 18.53 -7.00
N ASN A 76 20.43 19.45 -6.30
CA ASN A 76 19.99 20.84 -6.17
C ASN A 76 19.85 21.51 -7.54
N ASN A 77 20.83 21.33 -8.43
CA ASN A 77 20.78 21.86 -9.79
C ASN A 77 19.65 21.22 -10.64
N GLN A 78 19.35 19.93 -10.43
CA GLN A 78 18.20 19.28 -11.08
C GLN A 78 16.88 19.83 -10.57
N VAL A 79 16.71 19.94 -9.25
CA VAL A 79 15.51 20.48 -8.60
C VAL A 79 15.27 21.94 -9.01
N ALA A 80 16.32 22.77 -9.02
CA ALA A 80 16.22 24.17 -9.41
C ALA A 80 15.75 24.36 -10.86
N ARG A 81 16.19 23.48 -11.79
CA ARG A 81 15.69 23.52 -13.17
C ARG A 81 14.25 23.03 -13.30
N ASP A 82 13.90 22.00 -12.55
CA ASP A 82 12.61 21.33 -12.68
C ASP A 82 11.48 22.08 -11.96
N ILE A 83 11.79 22.81 -10.87
CA ILE A 83 10.77 23.51 -10.07
C ILE A 83 10.04 24.57 -10.89
N GLU A 84 10.75 25.36 -11.70
CA GLU A 84 10.13 26.37 -12.57
C GLU A 84 9.16 25.73 -13.57
N LEU A 85 9.56 24.61 -14.16
CA LEU A 85 8.76 23.87 -15.14
C LEU A 85 7.53 23.21 -14.50
N PHE A 86 7.65 22.68 -13.28
CA PHE A 86 6.55 22.05 -12.58
C PHE A 86 5.58 23.07 -11.97
N MET A 87 6.05 24.23 -11.51
CA MET A 87 5.20 25.31 -11.01
C MET A 87 4.28 25.88 -12.08
N GLN A 88 4.64 25.78 -13.37
CA GLN A 88 3.75 26.17 -14.47
C GLN A 88 2.60 25.17 -14.71
N ARG A 89 2.76 23.92 -14.26
CA ARG A 89 1.79 22.84 -14.50
C ARG A 89 0.89 22.58 -13.30
N GLU A 90 1.37 22.84 -12.10
CA GLU A 90 0.64 22.64 -10.86
C GLU A 90 0.12 23.96 -10.30
N ASP A 91 -1.11 23.96 -9.81
CA ASP A 91 -1.66 25.11 -9.08
C ASP A 91 -1.12 25.15 -7.65
N VAL A 92 0.01 25.85 -7.49
CA VAL A 92 0.73 26.00 -6.21
C VAL A 92 -0.03 26.87 -5.21
N SER A 93 -1.16 27.47 -5.58
CA SER A 93 -2.03 28.16 -4.61
C SER A 93 -2.76 27.18 -3.69
N THR A 94 -3.01 25.96 -4.18
CA THR A 94 -3.71 24.91 -3.44
C THR A 94 -2.76 24.00 -2.65
N VAL A 95 -3.22 23.46 -1.52
CA VAL A 95 -2.46 22.46 -0.74
C VAL A 95 -2.18 21.22 -1.61
N SER A 96 -3.17 20.76 -2.38
CA SER A 96 -3.01 19.59 -3.25
C SER A 96 -1.98 19.81 -4.37
N GLY A 97 -1.94 21.00 -4.97
CA GLY A 97 -0.93 21.34 -5.97
C GLY A 97 0.47 21.43 -5.37
N LYS A 98 0.62 22.03 -4.18
CA LYS A 98 1.89 22.00 -3.42
C LYS A 98 2.35 20.56 -3.13
N LEU A 99 1.45 19.68 -2.68
CA LEU A 99 1.78 18.27 -2.42
C LEU A 99 2.22 17.53 -3.69
N ARG A 100 1.48 17.68 -4.81
CA ARG A 100 1.88 17.07 -6.09
C ARG A 100 3.22 17.60 -6.58
N LEU A 101 3.47 18.90 -6.43
CA LEU A 101 4.77 19.50 -6.75
C LEU A 101 5.88 18.87 -5.91
N LEU A 102 5.73 18.78 -4.58
CA LEU A 102 6.71 18.16 -3.69
C LEU A 102 7.00 16.70 -4.07
N ILE A 103 5.95 15.90 -4.29
CA ILE A 103 6.06 14.50 -4.73
C ILE A 103 6.81 14.41 -6.07
N THR A 104 6.44 15.24 -7.04
CA THR A 104 7.06 15.24 -8.37
C THR A 104 8.54 15.64 -8.31
N LEU A 105 8.89 16.64 -7.51
CA LEU A 105 10.28 17.08 -7.33
C LEU A 105 11.17 16.00 -6.71
N SER A 106 10.61 15.17 -5.82
CA SER A 106 11.31 14.04 -5.20
C SER A 106 11.62 12.91 -6.19
N GLN A 107 11.02 12.94 -7.40
CA GLN A 107 11.16 11.91 -8.41
C GLN A 107 11.96 12.41 -9.61
N GLY A 108 12.77 11.51 -10.16
CA GLY A 108 13.54 11.71 -11.38
C GLY A 108 13.15 10.68 -12.43
N SER A 109 13.47 10.98 -13.68
CA SER A 109 13.26 10.05 -14.79
C SER A 109 14.55 9.83 -15.53
N ARG A 110 14.84 8.57 -15.87
CA ARG A 110 15.95 8.19 -16.75
C ARG A 110 15.48 7.20 -17.81
N THR A 111 16.15 7.19 -18.96
CA THR A 111 15.95 6.12 -19.95
C THR A 111 16.61 4.84 -19.42
N ALA A 112 15.86 3.76 -19.41
CA ALA A 112 16.34 2.41 -19.09
C ALA A 112 15.95 1.46 -20.22
N PHE A 113 16.45 0.23 -20.18
CA PHE A 113 16.02 -0.83 -21.09
C PHE A 113 15.28 -1.91 -20.30
N ASP A 114 14.12 -2.32 -20.78
CA ASP A 114 13.39 -3.47 -20.25
C ASP A 114 14.19 -4.75 -20.51
N GLN A 115 14.50 -5.50 -19.46
CA GLN A 115 15.34 -6.70 -19.53
C GLN A 115 14.71 -7.83 -20.36
N ARG A 116 13.38 -7.88 -20.48
CA ARG A 116 12.66 -8.92 -21.22
C ARG A 116 12.40 -8.51 -22.66
N THR A 117 12.08 -7.23 -22.90
CA THR A 117 11.68 -6.76 -24.23
C THR A 117 12.81 -6.03 -24.97
N HIS A 118 13.93 -5.75 -24.30
CA HIS A 118 15.06 -4.95 -24.81
C HIS A 118 14.65 -3.57 -25.35
N LYS A 119 13.47 -3.08 -25.00
CA LYS A 119 12.96 -1.77 -25.43
C LYS A 119 13.39 -0.68 -24.45
N GLN A 120 13.61 0.51 -24.98
CA GLN A 120 13.80 1.70 -24.16
C GLN A 120 12.50 2.01 -23.42
N VAL A 121 12.61 2.14 -22.10
CA VAL A 121 11.53 2.51 -21.19
C VAL A 121 11.95 3.69 -20.34
N LYS A 122 10.98 4.55 -20.02
CA LYS A 122 11.18 5.63 -19.06
C LYS A 122 11.10 5.02 -17.65
N GLN A 123 12.21 5.01 -16.92
CA GLN A 123 12.25 4.57 -15.53
C GLN A 123 12.21 5.76 -14.60
N VAL A 124 11.18 5.83 -13.75
CA VAL A 124 11.10 6.79 -12.65
C VAL A 124 11.91 6.24 -11.47
N PHE A 125 12.68 7.09 -10.82
CA PHE A 125 13.45 6.76 -9.63
C PHE A 125 13.33 7.88 -8.58
N THR A 126 13.51 7.54 -7.31
CA THR A 126 13.48 8.50 -6.21
C THR A 126 14.81 9.26 -6.14
N ARG A 127 14.75 10.59 -6.25
CA ARG A 127 15.92 11.48 -6.13
C ARG A 127 16.32 11.67 -4.66
N PHE A 128 15.33 11.95 -3.82
CA PHE A 128 15.46 12.14 -2.38
C PHE A 128 14.10 11.86 -1.71
N ALA A 129 14.11 11.70 -0.38
CA ALA A 129 12.90 11.47 0.40
C ALA A 129 12.74 12.57 1.45
N TYR A 130 11.50 13.01 1.69
CA TYR A 130 11.20 14.02 2.72
C TYR A 130 11.13 13.44 4.13
N VAL A 131 11.30 12.12 4.31
CA VAL A 131 11.09 11.44 5.61
C VAL A 131 11.92 12.08 6.73
N PHE A 132 13.19 12.40 6.46
CA PHE A 132 14.04 13.04 7.46
C PHE A 132 13.57 14.46 7.80
N TYR A 133 13.22 15.25 6.79
CA TYR A 133 12.71 16.60 7.00
C TYR A 133 11.37 16.59 7.75
N ALA A 134 10.48 15.66 7.39
CA ALA A 134 9.23 15.43 8.10
C ALA A 134 9.49 15.05 9.57
N ALA A 135 10.44 14.16 9.84
CA ALA A 135 10.82 13.80 11.21
C ALA A 135 11.33 15.01 12.01
N GLN A 136 12.11 15.90 11.40
CA GLN A 136 12.55 17.15 12.05
C GLN A 136 11.39 18.09 12.37
N LEU A 137 10.38 18.18 11.48
CA LEU A 137 9.18 18.97 11.74
C LEU A 137 8.36 18.40 12.92
N LEU A 138 8.45 17.09 13.17
CA LEU A 138 7.73 16.39 14.22
C LEU A 138 8.52 16.26 15.53
N GLU A 139 9.81 16.61 15.55
CA GLU A 139 10.74 16.31 16.67
C GLU A 139 10.27 16.86 18.02
N ASN A 140 9.58 18.00 18.03
CA ASN A 140 9.11 18.67 19.24
C ASN A 140 7.64 18.35 19.59
N LEU A 141 6.98 17.50 18.81
CA LEU A 141 5.61 17.09 19.07
C LEU A 141 5.61 15.78 19.86
N ASN A 142 4.72 15.69 20.84
CA ASN A 142 4.51 14.43 21.55
C ASN A 142 3.65 13.47 20.72
N ALA A 143 3.68 12.18 21.06
CA ALA A 143 2.97 11.14 20.30
C ALA A 143 1.44 11.33 20.29
N GLU A 144 0.85 11.88 21.35
CA GLU A 144 -0.59 12.11 21.47
C GLU A 144 -1.06 13.20 20.50
N THR A 145 -0.35 14.34 20.46
CA THR A 145 -0.63 15.43 19.52
C THR A 145 -0.51 14.98 18.07
N ILE A 146 0.53 14.19 17.75
CA ILE A 146 0.68 13.64 16.39
C ILE A 146 -0.50 12.72 16.05
N ALA A 147 -0.93 11.87 16.98
CA ALA A 147 -2.05 10.97 16.78
C ALA A 147 -3.36 11.75 16.53
N ASP A 148 -3.61 12.81 17.30
CA ASP A 148 -4.79 13.66 17.16
C ASP A 148 -4.79 14.41 15.81
N GLU A 149 -3.65 14.97 15.40
CA GLU A 149 -3.52 15.64 14.10
C GLU A 149 -3.75 14.67 12.93
N VAL A 150 -3.18 13.47 13.00
CA VAL A 150 -3.40 12.42 12.01
C VAL A 150 -4.87 12.02 11.99
N MET A 151 -5.49 11.82 13.15
CA MET A 151 -6.90 11.45 13.23
C MET A 151 -7.79 12.51 12.60
N SER A 152 -7.59 13.78 12.97
CA SER A 152 -8.33 14.91 12.40
C SER A 152 -8.17 15.00 10.89
N HIS A 153 -6.96 14.76 10.37
CA HIS A 153 -6.72 14.71 8.93
C HIS A 153 -7.49 13.57 8.24
N LEU A 154 -7.48 12.36 8.84
CA LEU A 154 -8.17 11.20 8.29
C LEU A 154 -9.70 11.36 8.33
N GLU A 155 -10.25 11.95 9.39
CA GLU A 155 -11.68 12.28 9.49
C GLU A 155 -12.09 13.30 8.42
N ALA A 156 -11.29 14.35 8.19
CA ALA A 156 -11.53 15.31 7.14
C ALA A 156 -11.45 14.66 5.74
N ALA A 157 -10.52 13.73 5.54
CA ALA A 157 -10.42 12.96 4.30
C ALA A 157 -11.63 12.04 4.09
N GLU A 158 -12.14 11.40 5.16
CA GLU A 158 -13.34 10.57 5.11
C GLU A 158 -14.56 11.40 4.70
N GLU A 159 -14.73 12.59 5.27
CA GLU A 159 -15.86 13.47 4.95
C GLU A 159 -15.78 13.95 3.50
N ALA A 160 -14.60 14.36 3.03
CA ALA A 160 -14.40 14.74 1.63
C ALA A 160 -14.69 13.58 0.65
N LEU A 161 -14.30 12.35 1.00
CA LEU A 161 -14.63 11.16 0.23
C LEU A 161 -16.14 10.92 0.21
N ARG A 162 -16.79 10.99 1.38
CA ARG A 162 -18.24 10.81 1.52
C ARG A 162 -19.00 11.78 0.65
N GLU A 163 -18.65 13.06 0.69
CA GLU A 163 -19.27 14.09 -0.14
C GLU A 163 -19.07 13.80 -1.62
N THR A 164 -17.83 13.55 -2.05
CA THR A 164 -17.49 13.31 -3.46
C THR A 164 -18.22 12.08 -4.02
N TRP A 165 -18.23 10.97 -3.27
CA TRP A 165 -18.94 9.76 -3.67
C TRP A 165 -20.45 9.97 -3.68
N GLY A 166 -20.98 10.64 -2.65
CA GLY A 166 -22.39 10.96 -2.55
C GLY A 166 -22.89 11.77 -3.75
N GLN A 167 -22.15 12.81 -4.15
CA GLN A 167 -22.47 13.64 -5.31
C GLN A 167 -22.39 12.83 -6.60
N SER A 168 -21.34 12.04 -6.79
CA SER A 168 -21.17 11.21 -7.99
C SER A 168 -22.27 10.17 -8.14
N GLU A 169 -22.65 9.48 -7.06
CA GLU A 169 -23.69 8.46 -7.09
C GLU A 169 -25.09 9.06 -7.22
N PHE A 170 -25.36 10.18 -6.55
CA PHE A 170 -26.60 10.93 -6.73
C PHE A 170 -26.76 11.37 -8.19
N ALA A 171 -25.75 12.00 -8.78
CA ALA A 171 -25.78 12.44 -10.17
C ALA A 171 -25.95 11.27 -11.15
N ARG A 172 -25.36 10.11 -10.86
CA ARG A 172 -25.49 8.90 -11.67
C ARG A 172 -26.90 8.32 -11.61
N LEU A 173 -27.44 8.12 -10.40
CA LEU A 173 -28.74 7.49 -10.19
C LEU A 173 -29.88 8.40 -10.64
N SER A 174 -29.76 9.70 -10.42
CA SER A 174 -30.76 10.69 -10.85
C SER A 174 -31.03 10.70 -12.35
N GLN A 175 -30.12 10.17 -13.18
CA GLN A 175 -30.36 10.05 -14.63
C GLN A 175 -31.52 9.12 -14.99
N ASN A 176 -31.75 8.09 -14.17
CA ASN A 176 -32.74 7.04 -14.44
C ASN A 176 -33.73 6.80 -13.29
N ALA A 177 -33.57 7.51 -12.16
CA ALA A 177 -34.46 7.36 -11.01
C ALA A 177 -35.82 8.00 -11.29
N ALA A 178 -36.88 7.19 -11.21
CA ALA A 178 -38.26 7.65 -11.24
C ALA A 178 -38.80 7.94 -9.84
N ARG A 179 -38.38 7.13 -8.85
CA ARG A 179 -38.84 7.20 -7.45
C ARG A 179 -37.68 7.26 -6.48
N LEU A 180 -37.94 7.68 -5.25
CA LEU A 180 -36.93 7.67 -4.18
C LEU A 180 -36.43 6.25 -3.87
N ALA A 181 -37.27 5.22 -4.06
CA ALA A 181 -36.89 3.81 -3.96
C ALA A 181 -35.70 3.42 -4.86
N ASP A 182 -35.49 4.09 -5.99
CA ASP A 182 -34.41 3.79 -6.94
C ASP A 182 -33.02 4.13 -6.40
N PHE A 183 -32.95 4.99 -5.37
CA PHE A 183 -31.72 5.30 -4.66
C PHE A 183 -31.39 4.28 -3.55
N GLY A 184 -32.21 3.23 -3.43
CA GLY A 184 -31.92 2.09 -2.58
C GLY A 184 -31.94 2.42 -1.08
N PRO A 185 -31.12 1.71 -0.27
CA PRO A 185 -31.08 1.88 1.18
C PRO A 185 -30.79 3.32 1.64
N ALA A 186 -30.08 4.12 0.84
CA ALA A 186 -29.75 5.49 1.17
C ALA A 186 -31.00 6.39 1.26
N ALA A 187 -31.96 6.24 0.34
CA ALA A 187 -33.22 6.99 0.40
C ALA A 187 -34.05 6.62 1.62
N ARG A 188 -34.11 5.32 1.97
CA ARG A 188 -34.81 4.89 3.19
C ARG A 188 -34.17 5.46 4.45
N ILE A 189 -32.83 5.53 4.50
CA ILE A 189 -32.11 6.14 5.63
C ILE A 189 -32.37 7.66 5.70
N ALA A 190 -32.44 8.33 4.55
CA ALA A 190 -32.65 9.78 4.50
C ALA A 190 -34.09 10.19 4.82
N PHE A 191 -35.08 9.45 4.30
CA PHE A 191 -36.48 9.90 4.26
C PHE A 191 -37.49 8.94 4.90
N GLY A 192 -37.04 7.76 5.36
CA GLY A 192 -37.93 6.71 5.85
C GLY A 192 -38.58 5.90 4.73
N GLU A 193 -39.34 4.87 5.12
CA GLU A 193 -40.01 3.97 4.16
C GLU A 193 -41.22 4.62 3.47
N GLU A 194 -41.90 5.53 4.15
CA GLU A 194 -43.15 6.15 3.68
C GLU A 194 -42.96 6.98 2.40
N ARG A 195 -41.78 7.57 2.21
CA ARG A 195 -41.47 8.45 1.07
C ARG A 195 -40.84 7.74 -0.11
N LEU A 196 -40.58 6.44 -0.02
CA LEU A 196 -39.89 5.71 -1.11
C LEU A 196 -40.66 5.72 -2.43
N ASN A 197 -41.98 5.89 -2.39
CA ASN A 197 -42.83 5.99 -3.58
C ASN A 197 -42.89 7.39 -4.19
N ASP A 198 -42.38 8.42 -3.49
CA ASP A 198 -42.36 9.79 -4.00
C ASP A 198 -41.52 9.86 -5.28
N ALA A 199 -41.93 10.74 -6.20
CA ALA A 199 -41.20 10.98 -7.43
C ALA A 199 -39.81 11.55 -7.11
N ALA A 200 -38.76 11.03 -7.76
CA ALA A 200 -37.40 11.55 -7.58
C ALA A 200 -37.27 13.04 -7.94
N SER A 201 -38.09 13.53 -8.88
CA SER A 201 -38.16 14.94 -9.28
C SER A 201 -38.81 15.86 -8.25
N SER A 202 -39.42 15.32 -7.20
CA SER A 202 -40.05 16.11 -6.13
C SER A 202 -39.07 16.59 -5.07
N LEU A 203 -37.81 16.11 -5.12
CA LEU A 203 -36.76 16.50 -4.18
C LEU A 203 -36.47 18.00 -4.29
N SER A 204 -36.56 18.69 -3.15
CA SER A 204 -35.96 20.01 -2.96
C SER A 204 -34.43 19.94 -2.99
N GLU A 205 -33.79 21.10 -3.09
CA GLU A 205 -32.32 21.19 -3.04
C GLU A 205 -31.73 20.66 -1.72
N GLU A 206 -32.42 20.94 -0.60
CA GLU A 206 -32.03 20.45 0.73
C GLU A 206 -32.16 18.92 0.83
N GLU A 207 -33.25 18.34 0.31
CA GLU A 207 -33.44 16.89 0.30
C GLU A 207 -32.47 16.20 -0.65
N ALA A 208 -32.17 16.79 -1.81
CA ALA A 208 -31.15 16.28 -2.72
C ALA A 208 -29.77 16.23 -2.05
N ALA A 209 -29.40 17.27 -1.30
CA ALA A 209 -28.17 17.30 -0.51
C ALA A 209 -28.18 16.21 0.58
N GLN A 210 -29.28 16.08 1.33
CA GLN A 210 -29.43 15.04 2.36
C GLN A 210 -29.30 13.62 1.77
N LEU A 211 -29.94 13.36 0.63
CA LEU A 211 -29.85 12.08 -0.07
C LEU A 211 -28.43 11.82 -0.58
N SER A 212 -27.77 12.84 -1.11
CA SER A 212 -26.37 12.76 -1.54
C SER A 212 -25.45 12.36 -0.38
N THR A 213 -25.58 12.99 0.78
CA THR A 213 -24.83 12.62 1.99
C THR A 213 -25.12 11.18 2.43
N ALA A 214 -26.39 10.76 2.40
CA ALA A 214 -26.78 9.39 2.75
C ALA A 214 -26.19 8.35 1.78
N LEU A 215 -26.19 8.65 0.47
CA LEU A 215 -25.55 7.83 -0.56
C LEU A 215 -24.05 7.70 -0.33
N GLY A 216 -23.37 8.83 -0.08
CA GLY A 216 -21.94 8.84 0.22
C GLY A 216 -21.59 7.93 1.41
N ARG A 217 -22.37 8.04 2.50
CA ARG A 217 -22.20 7.20 3.70
C ARG A 217 -22.46 5.72 3.41
N TYR A 218 -23.50 5.41 2.64
CA TYR A 218 -23.82 4.04 2.25
C TYR A 218 -22.69 3.41 1.43
N VAL A 219 -22.21 4.12 0.41
CA VAL A 219 -21.12 3.68 -0.47
C VAL A 219 -19.86 3.43 0.34
N LEU A 220 -19.47 4.38 1.19
CA LEU A 220 -18.24 4.27 1.97
C LEU A 220 -18.30 3.10 2.97
N ASN A 221 -19.45 2.87 3.59
CA ASN A 221 -19.67 1.70 4.45
C ASN A 221 -19.52 0.38 3.68
N GLU A 222 -20.03 0.31 2.45
CA GLU A 222 -19.89 -0.89 1.62
C GLU A 222 -18.43 -1.11 1.22
N VAL A 223 -17.70 -0.04 0.91
CA VAL A 223 -16.25 -0.11 0.65
C VAL A 223 -15.49 -0.61 1.87
N HIS A 224 -15.77 -0.08 3.06
CA HIS A 224 -15.15 -0.53 4.31
C HIS A 224 -15.43 -2.02 4.58
N ARG A 225 -16.67 -2.47 4.35
CA ARG A 225 -17.04 -3.88 4.46
C ARG A 225 -16.23 -4.75 3.51
N GLN A 226 -16.11 -4.35 2.24
CA GLN A 226 -15.34 -5.09 1.24
C GLN A 226 -13.85 -5.13 1.59
N LEU A 227 -13.29 -4.04 2.09
CA LEU A 227 -11.89 -3.98 2.54
C LEU A 227 -11.64 -4.92 3.72
N LEU A 228 -12.51 -4.91 4.74
CA LEU A 228 -12.42 -5.80 5.89
C LEU A 228 -12.51 -7.27 5.47
N LEU A 229 -13.53 -7.62 4.68
CA LEU A 229 -13.71 -8.99 4.18
C LEU A 229 -12.53 -9.44 3.32
N GLY A 230 -12.01 -8.55 2.46
CA GLY A 230 -10.84 -8.82 1.64
C GLY A 230 -9.58 -9.05 2.47
N ALA A 231 -9.32 -8.21 3.46
CA ALA A 231 -8.18 -8.35 4.37
C ALA A 231 -8.23 -9.66 5.16
N PHE A 232 -9.39 -10.01 5.72
CA PHE A 232 -9.58 -11.30 6.38
C PHE A 232 -9.39 -12.47 5.41
N SER A 233 -9.96 -12.40 4.22
CA SER A 233 -9.85 -13.48 3.23
C SER A 233 -8.39 -13.74 2.82
N GLU A 234 -7.59 -12.67 2.70
CA GLU A 234 -6.16 -12.73 2.35
C GLU A 234 -5.32 -13.36 3.48
N LEU A 235 -5.50 -12.89 4.72
CA LEU A 235 -4.63 -13.24 5.84
C LEU A 235 -5.07 -14.50 6.60
N TRP A 236 -6.36 -14.86 6.55
CA TRP A 236 -6.90 -16.00 7.29
C TRP A 236 -6.31 -17.34 6.81
N VAL A 237 -6.10 -17.49 5.51
CA VAL A 237 -5.51 -18.71 4.94
C VAL A 237 -4.09 -18.93 5.47
N GLU A 238 -3.30 -17.85 5.54
CA GLU A 238 -1.95 -17.90 6.09
C GLU A 238 -1.99 -18.25 7.59
N TYR A 239 -2.89 -17.63 8.35
CA TYR A 239 -3.08 -17.95 9.76
C TYR A 239 -3.42 -19.43 9.99
N LEU A 240 -4.39 -19.98 9.25
CA LEU A 240 -4.77 -21.39 9.35
C LEU A 240 -3.57 -22.32 9.05
N THR A 241 -2.78 -21.97 8.04
CA THR A 241 -1.58 -22.72 7.67
C THR A 241 -0.55 -22.72 8.81
N LYS A 242 -0.33 -21.56 9.43
CA LYS A 242 0.60 -21.46 10.58
C LYS A 242 0.08 -22.24 11.79
N VAL A 243 -1.22 -22.19 12.08
CA VAL A 243 -1.83 -22.93 13.21
C VAL A 243 -1.76 -24.43 13.02
N GLU A 244 -1.90 -24.93 11.79
CA GLU A 244 -1.71 -26.36 11.51
C GLU A 244 -0.25 -26.77 11.73
N GLY A 245 0.71 -25.95 11.27
CA GLY A 245 2.14 -26.16 11.55
C GLY A 245 2.46 -26.16 13.04
N LEU A 246 1.84 -25.25 13.81
CA LEU A 246 1.96 -25.19 15.27
C LEU A 246 1.48 -26.49 15.94
N ARG A 247 0.35 -27.05 15.49
CA ARG A 247 -0.18 -28.33 16.02
C ARG A 247 0.83 -29.47 15.83
N VAL A 248 1.45 -29.56 14.66
CA VAL A 248 2.45 -30.58 14.35
C VAL A 248 3.70 -30.39 15.22
N ALA A 249 4.21 -29.15 15.34
CA ALA A 249 5.40 -28.83 16.11
C ALA A 249 5.25 -29.17 17.60
N ILE A 250 4.13 -28.73 18.23
CA ILE A 250 3.84 -29.02 19.63
C ILE A 250 3.65 -30.52 19.87
N GLY A 251 3.08 -31.24 18.90
CA GLY A 251 2.97 -32.70 18.94
C GLY A 251 4.33 -33.40 19.01
N LEU A 252 5.38 -32.82 18.43
CA LEU A 252 6.76 -33.33 18.48
C LEU A 252 7.47 -32.94 19.79
N GLU A 253 7.06 -31.84 20.42
CA GLU A 253 7.69 -31.25 21.62
C GLU A 253 7.07 -31.73 22.95
N ALA A 254 6.01 -32.54 22.89
CA ALA A 254 5.28 -33.11 24.04
C ALA A 254 6.13 -33.98 25.02
N TYR A 255 7.44 -34.09 24.80
CA TYR A 255 8.41 -34.66 25.74
C TYR A 255 8.82 -33.73 26.90
N ALA A 256 8.43 -32.44 26.90
CA ALA A 256 8.98 -31.41 27.79
C ALA A 256 8.17 -31.04 29.07
N GLN A 257 7.36 -31.95 29.63
CA GLN A 257 6.63 -31.77 30.92
C GLN A 257 5.61 -30.60 31.03
N ARG A 258 5.32 -29.88 29.95
CA ARG A 258 4.22 -28.89 29.88
C ARG A 258 3.03 -29.46 29.10
N ASP A 259 1.81 -29.06 29.48
CA ASP A 259 0.59 -29.51 28.81
C ASP A 259 0.57 -28.98 27.35
N PRO A 260 0.66 -29.86 26.33
CA PRO A 260 0.66 -29.47 24.93
C PRO A 260 -0.58 -28.66 24.52
N LEU A 261 -1.73 -28.93 25.14
CA LEU A 261 -2.96 -28.22 24.84
C LEU A 261 -2.91 -26.77 25.32
N VAL A 262 -2.32 -26.52 26.48
CA VAL A 262 -2.16 -25.18 27.04
C VAL A 262 -1.22 -24.36 26.18
N GLN A 263 -0.09 -24.95 25.77
CA GLN A 263 0.87 -24.29 24.86
C GLN A 263 0.23 -23.96 23.52
N TYR A 264 -0.48 -24.92 22.92
CA TYR A 264 -1.16 -24.71 21.65
C TYR A 264 -2.16 -23.56 21.73
N LYS A 265 -2.99 -23.52 22.79
CA LYS A 265 -3.96 -22.43 22.98
C LYS A 265 -3.29 -21.08 23.17
N SER A 266 -2.23 -20.99 23.96
CA SER A 266 -1.51 -19.73 24.18
C SER A 266 -0.92 -19.20 22.87
N SER A 267 -0.13 -20.02 22.18
CA SER A 267 0.52 -19.63 20.94
C SER A 267 -0.49 -19.36 19.80
N ALA A 268 -1.56 -20.15 19.70
CA ALA A 268 -2.62 -19.87 18.73
C ALA A 268 -3.34 -18.55 19.03
N SER A 269 -3.54 -18.19 20.30
CA SER A 269 -4.13 -16.91 20.70
C SER A 269 -3.22 -15.73 20.35
N GLU A 270 -1.91 -15.85 20.58
CA GLU A 270 -0.91 -14.84 20.19
C GLU A 270 -0.91 -14.64 18.67
N MET A 271 -0.90 -15.74 17.91
CA MET A 271 -0.97 -15.68 16.44
C MET A 271 -2.26 -15.06 15.94
N PHE A 272 -3.39 -15.27 16.63
CA PHE A 272 -4.66 -14.64 16.30
C PHE A 272 -4.64 -13.12 16.59
N GLN A 273 -4.01 -12.70 17.69
CA GLN A 273 -3.83 -11.27 17.97
C GLN A 273 -2.98 -10.59 16.89
N GLN A 274 -1.87 -11.23 16.46
CA GLN A 274 -1.06 -10.74 15.35
C GLN A 274 -1.86 -10.64 14.06
N LEU A 275 -2.68 -11.65 13.73
CA LEU A 275 -3.58 -11.59 12.59
C LEU A 275 -4.50 -10.36 12.65
N LEU A 276 -5.07 -10.04 13.81
CA LEU A 276 -5.94 -8.87 13.95
C LEU A 276 -5.17 -7.55 13.74
N GLU A 277 -3.93 -7.47 14.21
CA GLU A 277 -3.04 -6.32 13.96
C GLU A 277 -2.72 -6.17 12.47
N ASP A 278 -2.37 -7.28 11.81
CA ASP A 278 -2.06 -7.31 10.39
C ASP A 278 -3.29 -6.91 9.55
N VAL A 279 -4.48 -7.41 9.91
CA VAL A 279 -5.75 -7.01 9.27
C VAL A 279 -5.99 -5.52 9.44
N ARG A 280 -5.81 -4.96 10.65
CA ARG A 280 -5.97 -3.52 10.90
C ARG A 280 -5.01 -2.70 10.05
N GLY A 281 -3.72 -3.06 10.04
CA GLY A 281 -2.70 -2.38 9.24
C GLY A 281 -3.02 -2.42 7.74
N LEU A 282 -3.46 -3.58 7.25
CA LEU A 282 -3.84 -3.76 5.85
C LEU A 282 -5.05 -2.90 5.46
N VAL A 283 -6.09 -2.88 6.30
CA VAL A 283 -7.29 -2.07 6.07
C VAL A 283 -6.94 -0.58 6.06
N ILE A 284 -6.21 -0.09 7.05
CA ILE A 284 -5.80 1.33 7.12
C ILE A 284 -4.99 1.73 5.89
N SER A 285 -4.04 0.89 5.47
CA SER A 285 -3.21 1.15 4.28
C SER A 285 -4.02 1.26 2.98
N ARG A 286 -5.17 0.60 2.92
CA ARG A 286 -6.04 0.54 1.73
C ARG A 286 -7.23 1.50 1.82
N ALA A 287 -7.69 1.90 3.00
CA ALA A 287 -8.91 2.67 3.22
C ALA A 287 -8.98 3.96 2.39
N PHE A 288 -7.87 4.71 2.33
CA PHE A 288 -7.79 5.99 1.61
C PHE A 288 -7.17 5.88 0.21
N ALA A 289 -6.61 4.72 -0.14
CA ALA A 289 -5.96 4.48 -1.44
C ALA A 289 -6.81 3.64 -2.40
N ALA A 290 -7.77 2.87 -1.86
CA ALA A 290 -8.64 2.02 -2.65
C ALA A 290 -9.57 2.88 -3.51
N ARG A 291 -9.56 2.62 -4.81
CA ARG A 291 -10.66 3.04 -5.68
C ARG A 291 -11.73 1.95 -5.60
N PRO A 292 -12.90 2.21 -5.01
CA PRO A 292 -14.00 1.26 -4.99
C PRO A 292 -14.28 0.73 -6.39
N ARG A 293 -14.47 -0.59 -6.51
CA ARG A 293 -15.27 -1.11 -7.63
C ARG A 293 -16.69 -0.60 -7.42
N ARG A 294 -17.41 -0.39 -8.53
CA ARG A 294 -18.78 0.15 -8.50
C ARG A 294 -19.61 -0.55 -7.42
N VAL A 295 -20.18 0.23 -6.51
CA VAL A 295 -21.17 -0.29 -5.56
C VAL A 295 -22.49 -0.39 -6.29
N GLU A 296 -23.02 -1.61 -6.40
CA GLU A 296 -24.36 -1.82 -6.95
C GLU A 296 -25.39 -1.36 -5.91
N ILE A 297 -26.10 -0.28 -6.23
CA ILE A 297 -27.22 0.22 -5.43
C ILE A 297 -28.47 -0.39 -6.02
N THR A 298 -29.05 -1.36 -5.32
CA THR A 298 -30.29 -2.02 -5.71
C THR A 298 -31.49 -1.19 -5.23
N PRO A 299 -32.46 -0.89 -6.12
CA PRO A 299 -33.72 -0.27 -5.72
C PRO A 299 -34.43 -1.07 -4.62
N ILE A 300 -35.19 -0.38 -3.76
CA ILE A 300 -36.03 -1.03 -2.75
C ILE A 300 -37.37 -1.41 -3.39
N GLU A 301 -37.80 -2.66 -3.21
CA GLU A 301 -39.16 -3.08 -3.58
C GLU A 301 -40.17 -2.43 -2.63
N THR A 302 -41.10 -1.63 -3.17
CA THR A 302 -42.19 -1.02 -2.40
C THR A 302 -43.50 -1.78 -2.62
N THR A 303 -44.33 -1.86 -1.57
CA THR A 303 -45.56 -2.66 -1.49
C THR A 303 -46.67 -2.24 -2.46
N GLU A 304 -46.55 -1.09 -3.15
CA GLU A 304 -47.55 -0.59 -4.09
C GLU A 304 -47.38 -1.13 -5.53
N THR A 305 -46.38 -1.99 -5.77
CA THR A 305 -46.09 -2.52 -7.12
C THR A 305 -47.09 -3.63 -7.57
N GLU A 306 -48.09 -4.00 -6.76
CA GLU A 306 -49.08 -5.02 -7.13
C GLU A 306 -50.35 -4.51 -7.87
N ALA A 307 -50.49 -3.21 -8.14
CA ALA A 307 -51.69 -2.68 -8.79
C ALA A 307 -51.44 -2.14 -10.22
N ALA A 308 -51.12 -3.03 -11.16
CA ALA A 308 -51.38 -2.81 -12.59
C ALA A 308 -51.93 -4.11 -13.22
N PRO A 309 -53.23 -4.19 -13.56
CA PRO A 309 -53.78 -5.34 -14.27
C PRO A 309 -53.67 -5.15 -15.80
N GLY A 310 -52.98 -6.09 -16.46
CA GLY A 310 -52.93 -6.27 -17.92
C GLY A 310 -51.60 -6.89 -18.33
N GLU A 311 -51.48 -8.03 -19.02
CA GLU A 311 -52.41 -8.84 -19.80
C GLU A 311 -52.11 -10.33 -19.56
N THR A 312 -53.15 -11.14 -19.68
CA THR A 312 -53.09 -12.60 -19.67
C THR A 312 -52.13 -13.15 -20.72
N ALA A 313 -50.94 -13.59 -20.30
CA ALA A 313 -50.15 -14.56 -21.06
C ALA A 313 -50.66 -15.97 -20.73
N SER A 314 -51.43 -16.54 -21.66
CA SER A 314 -51.90 -17.92 -21.61
C SER A 314 -50.73 -18.89 -21.46
N VAL A 315 -50.64 -19.56 -20.31
CA VAL A 315 -49.75 -20.70 -20.11
C VAL A 315 -50.38 -21.92 -20.79
N GLN A 316 -49.88 -22.27 -21.98
CA GLN A 316 -50.11 -23.61 -22.54
C GLN A 316 -49.17 -24.61 -21.84
N ILE A 317 -49.76 -25.44 -20.97
CA ILE A 317 -49.14 -26.64 -20.44
C ILE A 317 -49.29 -27.75 -21.48
N GLY A 318 -48.18 -28.33 -21.95
CA GLY A 318 -48.21 -29.48 -22.85
C GLY A 318 -46.86 -30.15 -23.06
N GLY A 319 -46.60 -31.22 -22.29
CA GLY A 319 -46.07 -32.48 -22.83
C GLY A 319 -44.55 -32.63 -22.97
N ALA A 320 -43.98 -33.47 -22.10
CA ALA A 320 -42.66 -34.09 -22.25
C ALA A 320 -42.54 -34.96 -23.52
N ALA A 321 -41.35 -34.98 -24.16
CA ALA A 321 -40.65 -36.21 -24.58
C ALA A 321 -39.34 -35.96 -25.37
N GLN A 322 -38.29 -36.62 -24.88
CA GLN A 322 -37.20 -37.30 -25.61
C GLN A 322 -36.15 -36.50 -26.39
N GLY A 323 -34.91 -36.63 -25.89
CA GLY A 323 -33.70 -36.14 -26.53
C GLY A 323 -33.27 -36.92 -27.78
N LYS A 324 -32.41 -36.27 -28.58
CA LYS A 324 -31.56 -36.90 -29.59
C LYS A 324 -30.18 -36.23 -29.62
N LYS A 325 -29.17 -37.06 -29.30
CA LYS A 325 -27.72 -36.83 -29.48
C LYS A 325 -27.41 -36.42 -30.94
N LYS A 326 -26.69 -35.32 -31.15
CA LYS A 326 -26.07 -34.99 -32.44
C LYS A 326 -24.61 -35.46 -32.47
N ARG A 327 -24.35 -36.43 -33.36
CA ARG A 327 -23.03 -36.96 -33.74
C ARG A 327 -22.15 -35.87 -34.35
N ARG A 328 -20.91 -35.75 -33.88
CA ARG A 328 -19.78 -35.14 -34.60
C ARG A 328 -19.46 -35.98 -35.84
N ARG A 329 -19.38 -35.35 -37.02
CA ARG A 329 -18.70 -35.89 -38.20
C ARG A 329 -17.38 -35.15 -38.38
N ARG A 330 -16.30 -35.91 -38.49
CA ARG A 330 -15.03 -35.48 -39.06
C ARG A 330 -15.18 -35.41 -40.59
N SER A 331 -14.64 -34.36 -41.19
CA SER A 331 -13.89 -34.42 -42.45
C SER A 331 -12.80 -33.37 -42.38
#